data_AF-A0A4P6QAL0-F1
#
_entry.id   AF-A0A4P6QAL0-F1
#
_cell.length_a   1.000
_cell.length_b   1.000
_cell.length_c   1.000
_cell.angle_alpha   90.00
_cell.angle_beta   90.00
_cell.angle_gamma   90.00
#
_symmetry.space_group_name_H-M   'P 1'
#
loop_
_entity.id
_entity.type
_entity.pdbx_description
1 polymer ?
#
loop_
_entity_poly.entity_id
_entity_poly.type
_entity_poly.pdbx_seq_one_letter_code
_entity_poly.pdbx_strand_id
1 'polypeptide(L)'
;MAVPDGATSVVYSISTVDDEPYLDLTFEFAIGSGGRGEIADAAAQAAADHVLAELAATYPQAQVRAERTYTGSVPGTTWPAPEEA
;
A
#
# COMPACT_ATOMS: atom_id res chain seq x y z
N MET A 1 0.91 2.42 12.74
CA MET A 1 -0.21 3.36 12.52
C MET A 1 -1.47 2.51 12.44
N ALA A 2 -2.57 2.88 13.09
CA ALA A 2 -3.80 2.09 13.02
C ALA A 2 -4.43 2.18 11.62
N VAL A 3 -5.07 1.10 11.16
CA VAL A 3 -5.81 1.07 9.88
C VAL A 3 -6.97 2.07 9.96
N PRO A 4 -7.12 3.01 9.01
CA PRO A 4 -8.24 3.95 8.99
C PRO A 4 -9.59 3.23 8.92
N ASP A 5 -10.58 3.75 9.65
CA ASP A 5 -11.94 3.22 9.59
C ASP A 5 -12.48 3.31 8.15
N GLY A 6 -13.07 2.22 7.65
CA GLY A 6 -13.56 2.12 6.27
C GLY A 6 -12.50 1.83 5.20
N ALA A 7 -11.22 1.63 5.57
CA ALA A 7 -10.22 1.15 4.61
C ALA A 7 -10.55 -0.28 4.17
N THR A 8 -10.47 -0.54 2.87
CA THR A 8 -10.68 -1.87 2.27
C THR A 8 -9.42 -2.42 1.63
N SER A 9 -8.51 -1.54 1.19
CA SER A 9 -7.21 -1.91 0.66
C SER A 9 -6.11 -0.99 1.20
N VAL A 10 -4.88 -1.49 1.16
CA VAL A 10 -3.66 -0.72 1.38
C VAL A 10 -2.77 -0.86 0.15
N VAL A 11 -2.22 0.27 -0.29
CA VAL A 11 -1.34 0.38 -1.44
C VAL A 11 0.03 0.81 -0.93
N TYR A 12 1.06 0.06 -1.31
CA TYR A 12 2.45 0.39 -1.09
C TYR A 12 3.09 0.73 -2.44
N SER A 13 3.75 1.88 -2.51
CA SER A 13 4.54 2.28 -3.68
C SER A 13 6.00 2.39 -3.25
N ILE A 14 6.87 1.62 -3.89
CA ILE A 14 8.32 1.58 -3.61
C ILE A 14 9.04 1.95 -4.90
N SER A 15 9.86 2.99 -4.86
CA SER A 15 10.59 3.47 -6.03
C SER A 15 12.03 3.86 -5.70
N THR A 16 12.92 3.78 -6.70
CA THR A 16 14.27 4.35 -6.59
C THR A 16 14.28 5.76 -7.14
N VAL A 17 14.85 6.70 -6.39
CA VAL A 17 14.90 8.12 -6.71
C VAL A 17 16.24 8.41 -7.37
N ASP A 18 16.20 8.90 -8.62
CA ASP A 18 17.35 9.44 -9.37
C ASP A 18 18.58 8.52 -9.50
N ASP A 19 18.47 7.25 -9.09
CA ASP A 19 19.51 6.22 -9.15
C ASP A 19 19.01 4.98 -9.91
N GLU A 20 19.89 4.38 -10.71
CA GLU A 20 19.68 3.04 -11.28
C GLU A 20 19.46 2.04 -10.13
N PRO A 21 18.48 1.12 -10.23
CA PRO A 21 17.79 0.65 -11.45
C PRO A 21 16.50 1.39 -11.91
N TYR A 22 16.15 2.58 -11.40
CA TYR A 22 14.89 3.27 -11.74
C TYR A 22 13.64 2.37 -11.60
N LEU A 23 13.50 1.75 -10.43
CA LEU A 23 12.36 0.87 -10.14
C LEU A 23 11.15 1.70 -9.69
N ASP A 24 9.97 1.25 -10.10
CA ASP A 24 8.68 1.66 -9.54
C ASP A 24 7.83 0.40 -9.33
N LEU A 25 7.56 0.09 -8.07
CA LEU A 25 6.85 -1.11 -7.63
C LEU A 25 5.62 -0.69 -6.85
N THR A 26 4.45 -1.14 -7.28
CA THR A 26 3.19 -0.90 -6.56
C THR A 26 2.57 -2.22 -6.14
N PHE A 27 2.29 -2.35 -4.83
CA PHE A 27 1.65 -3.50 -4.23
C PHE A 27 0.32 -3.07 -3.63
N GLU A 28 -0.79 -3.68 -4.07
CA GLU A 28 -2.09 -3.48 -3.46
C GLU A 28 -2.51 -4.75 -2.71
N PHE A 29 -2.90 -4.58 -1.44
CA PHE A 29 -3.42 -5.64 -0.61
C PHE A 29 -4.83 -5.31 -0.17
N ALA A 30 -5.77 -6.22 -0.42
CA ALA A 30 -7.09 -6.16 0.18
C ALA A 30 -6.98 -6.53 1.67
N ILE A 31 -7.34 -5.60 2.55
CA ILE A 31 -7.30 -5.81 4.01
C ILE A 31 -8.72 -6.07 4.56
N GLY A 32 -9.75 -5.55 3.91
CA GLY A 32 -11.13 -5.62 4.42
C GLY A 32 -11.30 -4.82 5.71
N SER A 33 -12.51 -4.86 6.29
CA SER A 33 -12.86 -4.06 7.47
C SER A 33 -12.82 -4.85 8.79
N GLY A 34 -12.60 -4.13 9.89
CA GLY A 34 -12.59 -4.68 11.25
C GLY A 34 -11.30 -5.41 11.62
N GLY A 35 -11.32 -6.20 12.71
CA GLY A 35 -10.11 -6.81 13.29
C GLY A 35 -9.35 -7.81 12.39
N ARG A 36 -9.96 -8.30 11.31
CA ARG A 36 -9.23 -9.08 10.27
C ARG A 36 -8.39 -8.19 9.36
N GLY A 37 -8.81 -6.94 9.15
CA GLY A 37 -8.08 -5.95 8.39
C GLY A 37 -6.78 -5.54 9.05
N GLU A 38 -6.74 -5.46 10.38
CA GLU A 38 -5.49 -5.19 11.11
C GLU A 38 -4.44 -6.29 10.92
N ILE A 39 -4.87 -7.56 10.88
CA ILE A 39 -3.98 -8.70 10.65
C ILE A 39 -3.46 -8.69 9.20
N ALA A 40 -4.36 -8.49 8.23
CA ALA A 40 -4.00 -8.42 6.82
C ALA A 40 -3.07 -7.22 6.54
N ASP A 41 -3.31 -6.09 7.20
CA ASP A 41 -2.49 -4.90 7.13
C ASP A 41 -1.08 -5.11 7.70
N ALA A 42 -0.98 -5.77 8.86
CA ALA A 42 0.30 -6.13 9.44
C ALA A 42 1.10 -7.08 8.53
N ALA A 43 0.43 -8.04 7.89
CA ALA A 43 1.05 -8.93 6.91
C ALA A 43 1.52 -8.19 5.65
N ALA A 44 0.70 -7.25 5.14
CA ALA A 44 1.06 -6.40 4.01
C ALA A 44 2.27 -5.50 4.33
N GLN A 45 2.30 -4.94 5.54
CA GLN A 45 3.43 -4.15 6.00
C GLN A 45 4.71 -4.99 6.08
N ALA A 46 4.64 -6.19 6.67
CA ALA A 46 5.80 -7.09 6.76
C ALA A 46 6.34 -7.49 5.37
N ALA A 47 5.46 -7.70 4.38
CA ALA A 47 5.86 -7.98 3.01
C ALA A 47 6.57 -6.76 2.37
N ALA A 48 6.03 -5.56 2.53
CA ALA A 48 6.63 -4.33 2.03
C ALA A 48 8.00 -4.05 2.69
N ASP A 49 8.12 -4.24 4.00
CA ASP A 49 9.37 -4.11 4.75
C ASP A 49 10.44 -5.11 4.25
N HIS A 50 10.03 -6.34 3.91
CA HIS A 50 10.95 -7.32 3.34
C HIS A 50 11.46 -6.90 1.95
N VAL A 51 10.58 -6.41 1.08
CA VAL A 51 10.96 -5.89 -0.25
C VAL A 51 11.93 -4.71 -0.11
N LEU A 52 11.67 -3.78 0.82
CA LEU A 52 12.57 -2.66 1.08
C LEU A 52 13.95 -3.11 1.56
N ALA A 53 14.01 -4.08 2.46
CA ALA A 53 15.27 -4.63 2.95
C ALA A 53 16.09 -5.30 1.83
N GLU A 54 15.43 -6.08 0.97
CA GLU A 54 16.10 -6.73 -0.18
C GLU A 54 16.60 -5.71 -1.20
N LEU A 55 15.82 -4.66 -1.49
CA LEU A 55 16.22 -3.58 -2.40
C LEU A 55 17.42 -2.80 -1.85
N ALA A 56 17.39 -2.43 -0.57
CA ALA A 56 18.49 -1.73 0.08
C ALA A 56 19.78 -2.58 0.14
N ALA A 57 19.65 -3.90 0.32
CA ALA A 57 20.79 -4.82 0.30
C ALA A 57 21.37 -5.02 -1.11
N THR A 58 20.51 -5.09 -2.13
CA THR A 58 20.91 -5.31 -3.53
C THR A 58 21.46 -4.06 -4.19
N TYR A 59 20.88 -2.89 -3.87
CA TYR A 59 21.24 -1.59 -4.44
C TYR A 59 21.58 -0.57 -3.34
N PRO A 60 22.69 -0.76 -2.61
CA PRO A 60 23.04 0.08 -1.46
C PRO A 60 23.33 1.54 -1.84
N GLN A 61 23.67 1.79 -3.10
CA GLN A 61 23.88 3.14 -3.64
C GLN A 61 22.58 3.85 -4.02
N ALA A 62 21.47 3.13 -4.23
CA ALA A 62 20.24 3.72 -4.74
C ALA A 62 19.38 4.27 -3.60
N GLN A 63 18.91 5.51 -3.72
CA GLN A 63 17.95 6.05 -2.77
C GLN A 63 16.56 5.42 -2.99
N VAL A 64 16.11 4.59 -2.04
CA VAL A 64 14.77 3.97 -2.10
C VAL A 64 13.76 4.82 -1.32
N ARG A 65 12.62 5.13 -1.95
CA ARG A 65 11.45 5.77 -1.34
C ARG A 65 10.32 4.75 -1.21
N ALA A 66 9.62 4.78 -0.08
CA ALA A 66 8.43 3.99 0.16
C ALA A 66 7.28 4.88 0.58
N GLU A 67 6.11 4.66 -0.01
CA GLU A 67 4.87 5.34 0.32
C GLU A 67 3.79 4.31 0.60
N ARG A 68 2.89 4.66 1.52
CA ARG A 68 1.79 3.81 1.94
C ARG A 68 0.51 4.63 1.96
N THR A 69 -0.50 4.15 1.27
CA THR A 69 -1.80 4.81 1.13
C THR A 69 -2.91 3.81 1.37
N TYR A 70 -3.93 4.18 2.14
CA TYR A 70 -5.13 3.36 2.29
C TYR A 70 -6.21 3.82 1.32
N THR A 71 -6.92 2.87 0.73
CA THR A 71 -8.10 3.14 -0.08
C THR A 71 -9.32 2.44 0.52
N GLY A 72 -10.49 3.03 0.31
CA GLY A 72 -11.75 2.50 0.82
C GLY A 72 -12.92 3.04 0.01
N SER A 73 -13.88 2.16 -0.28
CA SER A 73 -15.25 2.59 -0.53
C SER A 73 -15.96 2.68 0.81
N VAL A 74 -16.65 3.79 1.05
CA VAL A 74 -17.60 3.89 2.18
C VAL A 74 -18.59 2.73 2.03
N PRO A 75 -18.72 1.82 3.01
CA PRO A 75 -19.72 0.76 2.94
C PRO A 75 -21.10 1.41 2.87
N GLY A 76 -21.74 1.35 1.69
CA GLY A 76 -23.06 1.93 1.43
C GLY A 76 -23.16 2.77 0.15
N THR A 77 -22.06 3.19 -0.47
CA THR A 77 -22.13 3.93 -1.74
C THR A 77 -22.13 2.96 -2.91
N THR A 78 -23.30 2.71 -3.49
CA THR A 78 -23.43 1.96 -4.75
C THR A 78 -22.60 2.63 -5.84
N TRP A 79 -21.76 1.84 -6.50
CA TRP A 79 -21.12 2.18 -7.76
C TRP A 79 -22.00 1.71 -8.93
N PRO A 80 -22.16 2.49 -10.02
CA PRO A 80 -21.66 3.85 -10.22
C PRO A 80 -22.46 4.89 -9.42
N ALA A 81 -21.84 6.05 -9.18
CA ALA A 81 -22.51 7.18 -8.52
C ALA A 81 -23.83 7.50 -9.25
N PRO A 82 -24.94 7.75 -8.53
CA PRO A 82 -26.13 8.28 -9.18
C PRO A 82 -25.74 9.60 -9.83
N GLU A 83 -25.89 9.69 -11.16
CA GLU A 83 -25.96 10.99 -11.83
C GLU A 83 -27.07 11.77 -11.14
N GLU A 84 -26.74 12.92 -10.56
CA GLU A 84 -27.73 13.87 -10.06
C GLU A 84 -28.62 14.28 -11.24
N ALA A 85 -29.84 13.75 -11.29
CA ALA A 85 -30.88 14.07 -12.27
C ALA A 85 -32.17 14.49 -11.54
#